data_AF-A0A1J5CKZ6-F1
#
_entry.id   AF-A0A1J5CKZ6-F1
#
_cell.length_a   1.000
_cell.length_b   1.000
_cell.length_c   1.000
_cell.angle_alpha   90.00
_cell.angle_beta   90.00
_cell.angle_gamma   90.00
#
_symmetry.space_group_name_H-M   'P 1'
#
loop_
_entity.id
_entity.type
_entity.pdbx_description
1 polymer ?
#
loop_
_entity_poly.entity_id
_entity_poly.type
_entity_poly.pdbx_seq_one_letter_code
_entity_poly.pdbx_strand_id
1 'polypeptide(L)'
;MVLARSALQDLRDVVSRSAQPTTKLCDLVADWRAETEQRLHPLGITLDWRISMEDMPMPVSAEVSLNLSRILREAITNMLRHAQQANRVTIRTALEQDYLFLSVEDNGLGLPLGGAKPHRGMSSMNARAVALGASLAWQPVEPHGCRVGLKMPLANLSPENAGETAAAEPLS
;
A
#
# COMPACT_ATOMS: atom_id res chain seq x y z
N MET A 1 -26.09 -4.01 -3.53
CA MET A 1 -25.79 -4.38 -2.13
C MET A 1 -24.29 -4.69 -1.96
N VAL A 2 -23.43 -3.67 -1.97
CA VAL A 2 -21.95 -3.83 -1.85
C VAL A 2 -21.43 -3.34 -0.48
N LEU A 3 -22.25 -2.58 0.26
CA LEU A 3 -21.90 -1.98 1.56
C LEU A 3 -21.76 -3.00 2.71
N ALA A 4 -22.45 -4.15 2.65
CA ALA A 4 -22.42 -5.13 3.73
C ALA A 4 -21.14 -5.99 3.76
N ARG A 5 -20.48 -6.19 2.60
CA ARG A 5 -19.33 -7.10 2.51
C ARG A 5 -18.03 -6.43 3.00
N SER A 6 -17.88 -5.12 2.80
CA SER A 6 -16.73 -4.34 3.28
C SER A 6 -16.65 -4.28 4.81
N ALA A 7 -17.78 -4.08 5.49
CA ALA A 7 -17.83 -3.98 6.95
C ALA A 7 -17.52 -5.31 7.66
N LEU A 8 -17.89 -6.44 7.03
CA LEU A 8 -17.56 -7.77 7.54
C LEU A 8 -16.07 -8.12 7.36
N GLN A 9 -15.43 -7.62 6.30
CA GLN A 9 -13.98 -7.76 6.11
C GLN A 9 -13.21 -6.98 7.19
N ASP A 10 -13.62 -5.74 7.46
CA ASP A 10 -12.98 -4.89 8.49
C ASP A 10 -13.11 -5.48 9.90
N LEU A 11 -14.23 -6.12 10.23
CA LEU A 11 -14.42 -6.80 11.51
C LEU A 11 -13.63 -8.12 11.62
N ARG A 12 -13.48 -8.87 10.51
CA ARG A 12 -12.68 -10.10 10.51
C ARG A 12 -11.19 -9.79 10.71
N ASP A 13 -10.68 -8.74 10.07
CA ASP A 13 -9.29 -8.29 10.22
C ASP A 13 -8.95 -7.83 11.65
N VAL A 14 -9.90 -7.21 12.36
CA VAL A 14 -9.71 -6.78 13.77
C VAL A 14 -9.66 -7.98 14.72
N VAL A 15 -10.46 -9.02 14.48
CA VAL A 15 -10.59 -10.15 15.42
C VAL A 15 -9.49 -11.20 15.23
N SER A 16 -9.02 -11.46 14.01
CA SER A 16 -7.98 -12.49 13.77
C SER A 16 -6.54 -12.02 13.97
N ARG A 17 -6.29 -10.70 14.05
CA ARG A 17 -4.94 -10.15 14.31
C ARG A 17 -4.67 -9.83 15.78
N SER A 18 -5.65 -10.04 16.67
CA SER A 18 -5.55 -9.72 18.10
C SER A 18 -4.56 -10.58 18.91
N ALA A 19 -3.86 -11.54 18.31
CA ALA A 19 -2.90 -12.40 19.02
C ALA A 19 -1.43 -12.18 18.62
N GLN A 20 -1.14 -11.43 17.54
CA GLN A 20 0.23 -11.19 17.09
C GLN A 20 0.47 -9.68 16.94
N PRO A 21 1.37 -9.09 17.74
CA PRO A 21 1.62 -7.64 17.72
C PRO A 21 2.24 -7.17 16.39
N THR A 22 2.86 -8.08 15.64
CA THR A 22 3.51 -7.83 14.37
C THR A 22 3.20 -8.93 13.36
N THR A 23 3.31 -8.61 12.07
CA THR A 23 3.27 -9.55 10.94
C THR A 23 4.54 -9.41 10.11
N LYS A 24 4.92 -10.40 9.31
CA LYS A 24 6.06 -10.26 8.41
C LYS A 24 5.64 -9.47 7.17
N LEU A 25 6.54 -8.64 6.65
CA LEU A 25 6.28 -7.89 5.43
C LEU A 25 5.99 -8.81 4.23
N CYS A 26 6.68 -9.95 4.09
CA CYS A 26 6.44 -10.90 3.01
C CYS A 26 5.03 -11.51 3.06
N ASP A 27 4.55 -11.89 4.25
CA ASP A 27 3.18 -12.37 4.47
C ASP A 27 2.16 -11.30 4.13
N LEU A 28 2.40 -10.05 4.57
CA LEU A 28 1.54 -8.91 4.28
C LEU A 28 1.46 -8.62 2.77
N VAL A 29 2.57 -8.71 2.05
CA VAL A 29 2.61 -8.52 0.60
C VAL A 29 1.88 -9.67 -0.12
N ALA A 30 2.00 -10.90 0.36
CA ALA A 30 1.27 -12.04 -0.17
C ALA A 30 -0.25 -11.86 0.02
N ASP A 31 -0.69 -11.43 1.21
CA ASP A 31 -2.09 -11.10 1.50
C ASP A 31 -2.61 -10.01 0.56
N TRP A 32 -1.85 -8.93 0.38
CA TRP A 32 -2.23 -7.84 -0.53
C TRP A 32 -2.36 -8.30 -1.98
N ARG A 33 -1.44 -9.16 -2.43
CA ARG A 33 -1.51 -9.73 -3.78
C ARG A 33 -2.77 -10.55 -3.96
N ALA A 34 -3.06 -11.46 -3.03
CA ALA A 34 -4.26 -12.30 -3.09
C ALA A 34 -5.55 -11.45 -3.05
N GLU A 35 -5.65 -10.45 -2.16
CA GLU A 35 -6.80 -9.54 -2.11
C GLU A 35 -6.96 -8.80 -3.44
N THR A 36 -5.85 -8.32 -4.01
CA THR A 36 -5.88 -7.55 -5.26
C THR A 36 -6.31 -8.42 -6.44
N GLU A 37 -5.74 -9.63 -6.59
CA GLU A 37 -6.15 -10.58 -7.62
C GLU A 37 -7.66 -10.88 -7.54
N GLN A 38 -8.17 -11.11 -6.33
CA GLN A 38 -9.60 -11.36 -6.10
C GLN A 38 -10.49 -10.19 -6.51
N ARG A 39 -10.05 -8.95 -6.31
CA ARG A 39 -10.80 -7.75 -6.70
C ARG A 39 -10.78 -7.49 -8.20
N LEU A 40 -9.70 -7.82 -8.88
CA LEU A 40 -9.50 -7.54 -10.31
C LEU A 40 -10.07 -8.63 -11.22
N HIS A 41 -10.01 -9.89 -10.78
CA HIS A 41 -10.44 -11.04 -11.58
C HIS A 41 -11.87 -10.91 -12.15
N PRO A 42 -12.91 -10.51 -11.39
CA PRO A 42 -14.27 -10.37 -11.93
C PRO A 42 -14.41 -9.26 -12.99
N LEU A 43 -13.43 -8.35 -13.06
CA LEU A 43 -13.41 -7.22 -14.00
C LEU A 43 -12.57 -7.52 -15.25
N GLY A 44 -11.89 -8.67 -15.31
CA GLY A 44 -11.00 -9.03 -16.41
C GLY A 44 -9.73 -8.17 -16.48
N ILE A 45 -9.33 -7.53 -15.39
CA ILE A 45 -8.11 -6.72 -15.31
C ILE A 45 -6.94 -7.60 -14.91
N THR A 46 -5.86 -7.57 -15.70
CA THR A 46 -4.63 -8.33 -15.43
C THR A 46 -3.81 -7.65 -14.34
N LEU A 47 -3.34 -8.42 -13.36
CA LEU A 47 -2.39 -7.97 -12.35
C LEU A 47 -0.97 -8.38 -12.72
N ASP A 48 -0.08 -7.39 -12.85
CA ASP A 48 1.38 -7.58 -12.91
C ASP A 48 1.97 -7.12 -11.57
N TRP A 49 2.17 -8.06 -10.63
CA TRP A 49 2.80 -7.76 -9.34
C TRP A 49 4.29 -8.06 -9.38
N ARG A 50 5.11 -7.02 -9.28
CA ARG A 50 6.57 -7.10 -9.28
C ARG A 50 7.10 -6.92 -7.87
N ILE A 51 7.76 -7.95 -7.35
CA ILE A 51 8.35 -7.96 -6.01
C ILE A 51 9.86 -7.90 -6.17
N SER A 52 10.48 -6.89 -5.57
CA SER A 52 11.94 -6.71 -5.52
C SER A 52 12.36 -6.54 -4.06
N MET A 53 12.16 -7.60 -3.29
CA MET A 53 12.62 -7.71 -1.90
C MET A 53 13.09 -9.13 -1.66
N GLU A 54 14.11 -9.29 -0.83
CA GLU A 54 14.50 -10.60 -0.31
C GLU A 54 13.47 -11.07 0.72
N ASP A 55 13.35 -12.39 0.90
CA ASP A 55 12.53 -12.97 1.96
C ASP A 55 13.23 -12.82 3.32
N MET A 56 13.29 -11.57 3.78
CA MET A 56 13.83 -11.21 5.09
C MET A 56 12.69 -11.06 6.09
N PRO A 57 12.85 -11.59 7.33
CA PRO A 57 11.83 -11.50 8.36
C PRO A 57 11.76 -10.08 8.93
N MET A 58 11.12 -9.18 8.19
CA MET A 58 10.93 -7.78 8.56
C MET A 58 9.58 -7.63 9.27
N PRO A 59 9.57 -7.40 10.59
CA PRO A 59 8.32 -7.24 11.33
C PRO A 59 7.66 -5.91 10.96
N VAL A 60 6.33 -5.95 10.85
CA VAL A 60 5.46 -4.82 10.60
C VAL A 60 4.44 -4.75 11.72
N SER A 61 4.33 -3.62 12.41
CA SER A 61 3.34 -3.45 13.47
C SER A 61 1.91 -3.55 12.92
N ALA A 62 0.97 -3.95 13.76
CA ALA A 62 -0.44 -4.05 13.37
C ALA A 62 -0.99 -2.72 12.81
N GLU A 63 -0.61 -1.58 13.40
CA GLU A 63 -1.02 -0.25 12.95
C GLU A 63 -0.45 0.08 11.57
N VAL A 64 0.85 -0.16 11.35
CA VAL A 64 1.50 0.11 10.06
C VAL A 64 0.88 -0.78 8.98
N SER A 65 0.72 -2.07 9.27
CA SER A 65 0.10 -3.03 8.37
C SER A 65 -1.32 -2.59 7.96
N LEU A 66 -2.15 -2.18 8.93
CA LEU A 66 -3.51 -1.70 8.67
C LEU A 66 -3.54 -0.47 7.77
N ASN A 67 -2.70 0.52 8.05
CA ASN A 67 -2.68 1.77 7.29
C ASN A 67 -2.14 1.57 5.86
N LEU A 68 -1.09 0.75 5.67
CA LEU A 68 -0.58 0.39 4.35
C LEU A 68 -1.64 -0.37 3.53
N SER A 69 -2.33 -1.35 4.12
CA SER A 69 -3.44 -2.07 3.47
C SER A 69 -4.54 -1.10 3.01
N ARG A 70 -4.89 -0.12 3.86
CA ARG A 70 -5.91 0.87 3.54
C ARG A 70 -5.48 1.84 2.43
N ILE A 71 -4.21 2.23 2.39
CA ILE A 71 -3.65 3.06 1.32
C ILE A 71 -3.72 2.28 0.00
N LEU A 72 -3.25 1.04 -0.02
CA LEU A 72 -3.28 0.19 -1.21
C LEU A 72 -4.72 -0.05 -1.70
N ARG A 73 -5.63 -0.41 -0.81
CA ARG A 73 -7.04 -0.67 -1.14
C ARG A 73 -7.72 0.57 -1.73
N GLU A 74 -7.43 1.75 -1.20
CA GLU A 74 -7.94 3.02 -1.71
C GLU A 74 -7.32 3.39 -3.06
N ALA A 75 -6.01 3.16 -3.26
CA ALA A 75 -5.35 3.35 -4.55
C ALA A 75 -5.98 2.47 -5.64
N ILE A 76 -6.19 1.18 -5.36
CA ILE A 76 -6.89 0.25 -6.27
C ILE A 76 -8.33 0.72 -6.52
N THR A 77 -9.03 1.19 -5.49
CA THR A 77 -10.42 1.68 -5.64
C THR A 77 -10.48 2.92 -6.53
N ASN A 78 -9.54 3.85 -6.37
CA ASN A 78 -9.45 5.04 -7.20
C ASN A 78 -9.13 4.68 -8.65
N MET A 79 -8.18 3.76 -8.87
CA MET A 79 -7.91 3.22 -10.19
C MET A 79 -9.17 2.61 -10.83
N LEU A 80 -9.86 1.70 -10.13
CA LEU A 80 -11.09 1.06 -10.65
C LEU A 80 -12.21 2.05 -10.95
N ARG A 81 -12.27 3.20 -10.25
CA ARG A 81 -13.26 4.25 -10.48
C ARG A 81 -12.89 5.19 -11.61
N HIS A 82 -11.62 5.42 -11.87
CA HIS A 82 -11.14 6.55 -12.68
C HIS A 82 -10.33 6.14 -13.91
N ALA A 83 -9.61 5.03 -13.87
CA ALA A 83 -8.72 4.57 -14.93
C ALA A 83 -9.48 3.96 -16.12
N GLN A 84 -10.58 4.58 -16.55
CA GLN A 84 -11.45 4.10 -17.64
C GLN A 84 -10.65 3.38 -18.74
N GLN A 85 -11.11 2.19 -19.13
CA GLN A 85 -10.46 1.32 -20.13
C GLN A 85 -9.13 0.66 -19.69
N ALA A 86 -8.71 0.79 -18.43
CA ALA A 86 -7.60 0.02 -17.90
C ALA A 86 -7.91 -1.49 -17.95
N ASN A 87 -6.98 -2.25 -18.52
CA ASN A 87 -7.03 -3.71 -18.59
C ASN A 87 -5.84 -4.35 -17.87
N ARG A 88 -4.90 -3.55 -17.38
CA ARG A 88 -3.73 -3.99 -16.64
C ARG A 88 -3.44 -3.00 -15.51
N VAL A 89 -3.11 -3.55 -14.35
CA VAL A 89 -2.48 -2.83 -13.26
C VAL A 89 -1.13 -3.45 -12.95
N THR A 90 -0.12 -2.61 -12.80
CA THR A 90 1.19 -3.01 -12.32
C THR A 90 1.32 -2.56 -10.88
N ILE A 91 1.58 -3.50 -9.98
CA ILE A 91 1.93 -3.18 -8.59
C ILE A 91 3.39 -3.52 -8.38
N ARG A 92 4.14 -2.59 -7.81
CA ARG A 92 5.55 -2.84 -7.45
C ARG A 92 5.69 -2.73 -5.95
N THR A 93 6.38 -3.70 -5.36
CA THR A 93 6.82 -3.63 -3.97
C THR A 93 8.32 -3.89 -3.94
N ALA A 94 9.09 -2.94 -3.42
CA ALA A 94 10.53 -3.03 -3.37
C ALA A 94 11.09 -2.57 -2.03
N LEU A 95 12.16 -3.22 -1.59
CA LEU A 95 13.01 -2.73 -0.52
C LEU A 95 14.30 -2.23 -1.17
N GLU A 96 14.56 -0.94 -1.06
CA GLU A 96 15.77 -0.32 -1.61
C GLU A 96 16.37 0.61 -0.56
N GLN A 97 17.64 0.38 -0.21
CA GLN A 97 18.34 1.09 0.87
C GLN A 97 17.53 0.97 2.18
N ASP A 98 17.17 2.10 2.79
CA ASP A 98 16.40 2.16 4.03
C ASP A 98 14.91 2.47 3.79
N TYR A 99 14.38 2.16 2.61
CA TYR A 99 13.00 2.48 2.25
C TYR A 99 12.20 1.30 1.68
N LEU A 100 10.94 1.24 2.09
CA LEU A 100 9.89 0.49 1.42
C LEU A 100 9.28 1.38 0.32
N PHE A 101 9.24 0.84 -0.89
CA PHE A 101 8.52 1.40 -2.02
C PHE A 101 7.32 0.52 -2.35
N LEU A 102 6.15 1.13 -2.47
CA LEU A 102 4.93 0.49 -2.95
C LEU A 102 4.28 1.38 -4.00
N SER A 103 4.04 0.88 -5.21
CA SER A 103 3.37 1.66 -6.25
C SER A 103 2.23 0.89 -6.91
N VAL A 104 1.15 1.58 -7.22
CA VAL A 104 0.05 1.11 -8.07
C VAL A 104 0.04 1.93 -9.34
N GLU A 105 0.13 1.26 -10.48
CA GLU A 105 0.18 1.87 -11.81
C GLU A 105 -0.87 1.25 -12.72
N ASP A 106 -1.74 2.05 -13.30
CA ASP A 106 -2.71 1.59 -14.31
C ASP A 106 -2.33 2.05 -15.71
N ASN A 107 -2.88 1.35 -16.71
CA ASN A 107 -2.77 1.73 -18.11
C ASN A 107 -4.05 2.38 -18.67
N GLY A 108 -4.86 3.00 -17.80
CA GLY A 108 -6.05 3.73 -18.22
C GLY A 108 -5.71 5.05 -18.87
N LEU A 109 -6.71 5.91 -19.10
CA LEU A 109 -6.53 7.23 -19.75
C LEU A 109 -5.72 8.24 -18.92
N GLY A 110 -5.33 7.88 -17.69
CA GLY A 110 -4.54 8.72 -16.78
C GLY A 110 -5.35 9.77 -16.02
N LEU A 111 -4.63 10.71 -15.39
CA LEU A 111 -5.26 11.79 -14.64
C LEU A 111 -5.94 12.78 -15.61
N PRO A 112 -7.16 13.25 -15.33
CA PRO A 112 -7.83 14.23 -16.19
C PRO A 112 -6.96 15.48 -16.38
N LEU A 113 -6.90 15.97 -17.62
CA LEU A 113 -6.20 17.20 -18.00
C LEU A 113 -6.71 18.36 -17.12
N GLY A 114 -5.81 18.96 -16.34
CA GLY A 114 -6.14 19.95 -15.31
C GLY A 114 -5.84 19.51 -13.87
N GLY A 115 -5.33 18.29 -13.68
CA GLY A 115 -4.94 17.75 -12.38
C GLY A 115 -6.14 17.19 -11.62
N ALA A 116 -5.91 16.17 -10.80
CA ALA A 116 -6.93 15.71 -9.87
C ALA A 116 -7.12 16.78 -8.79
N LYS A 117 -8.29 17.42 -8.74
CA LYS A 117 -8.70 18.16 -7.53
C LYS A 117 -8.57 17.20 -6.33
N PRO A 118 -8.03 17.63 -5.18
CA PRO A 118 -7.91 16.76 -4.02
C PRO A 118 -9.29 16.22 -3.66
N HIS A 119 -9.53 14.95 -3.97
CA HIS A 119 -10.75 14.26 -3.58
C HIS A 119 -10.54 13.63 -2.21
N ARG A 120 -11.62 13.36 -1.48
CA ARG A 120 -11.59 12.81 -0.10
C ARG A 120 -10.66 11.59 0.05
N GLY A 121 -10.60 10.73 -0.97
CA GLY A 121 -9.70 9.57 -1.04
C GLY A 121 -8.20 9.91 -0.97
N MET A 122 -7.74 10.89 -1.77
CA MET A 122 -6.33 11.34 -1.74
C MET A 122 -5.96 11.95 -0.40
N SER A 123 -6.82 12.80 0.17
CA SER A 123 -6.58 13.42 1.48
C SER A 123 -6.49 12.37 2.59
N SER A 124 -7.34 11.34 2.57
CA SER A 124 -7.30 10.25 3.54
C SER A 124 -6.04 9.40 3.40
N MET A 125 -5.63 9.06 2.17
CA MET A 125 -4.38 8.34 1.93
C MET A 125 -3.18 9.16 2.40
N ASN A 126 -3.16 10.46 2.11
CA ASN A 126 -2.06 11.34 2.52
C ASN A 126 -1.96 11.47 4.04
N ALA A 127 -3.08 11.65 4.73
CA ALA A 127 -3.11 11.70 6.19
C ALA A 127 -2.56 10.41 6.83
N ARG A 128 -2.92 9.24 6.29
CA ARG A 128 -2.37 7.95 6.74
C ARG A 128 -0.88 7.82 6.44
N ALA A 129 -0.45 8.20 5.24
CA ALA A 129 0.97 8.16 4.88
C ALA A 129 1.80 9.03 5.83
N VAL A 130 1.35 10.27 6.10
CA VAL A 130 2.00 11.17 7.05
C VAL A 130 2.07 10.55 8.46
N ALA A 131 0.99 9.90 8.93
CA ALA A 131 0.99 9.22 10.23
C ALA A 131 2.02 8.08 10.32
N LEU A 132 2.36 7.45 9.19
CA LEU A 132 3.40 6.41 9.11
C LEU A 132 4.81 6.98 8.87
N GLY A 133 4.97 8.31 8.76
CA GLY A 133 6.21 8.92 8.29
C GLY A 133 6.55 8.55 6.84
N ALA A 134 5.55 8.18 6.05
CA ALA A 134 5.65 7.89 4.63
C ALA A 134 5.26 9.11 3.78
N SER A 135 5.70 9.11 2.52
CA SER A 135 5.30 10.08 1.50
C SER A 135 4.51 9.40 0.39
N LEU A 136 3.50 10.09 -0.15
CA LEU A 136 2.76 9.68 -1.33
C LEU A 136 2.99 10.64 -2.49
N ALA A 137 3.07 10.09 -3.70
CA ALA A 137 3.16 10.85 -4.95
C ALA A 137 2.19 10.27 -6.00
N TRP A 138 1.60 11.17 -6.80
CA TRP A 138 0.80 10.83 -7.97
C TRP A 138 1.50 11.34 -9.21
N GLN A 139 1.66 10.47 -10.20
CA GLN A 139 2.37 10.79 -11.42
C GLN A 139 1.55 10.29 -12.62
N PRO A 140 1.39 11.09 -13.69
CA PRO A 140 0.91 10.56 -14.96
C PRO A 140 1.93 9.54 -15.49
N VAL A 141 1.45 8.53 -16.21
CA VAL A 141 2.29 7.56 -16.91
C VAL A 141 2.10 7.76 -18.40
N GLU A 142 3.20 7.83 -19.14
CA GLU A 142 3.18 7.95 -20.60
C GLU A 142 3.04 6.57 -21.25
N PRO A 143 2.27 6.42 -22.35
CA PRO A 143 1.46 7.45 -23.00
C PRO A 143 0.12 7.75 -22.28
N HIS A 144 -0.33 6.84 -21.40
CA HIS A 144 -1.55 7.01 -20.61
C HIS A 144 -1.43 6.22 -19.29
N GLY A 145 -2.08 6.71 -18.24
CA GLY A 145 -2.17 6.02 -16.96
C GLY A 145 -1.86 6.91 -15.77
N CYS A 146 -2.00 6.35 -14.57
CA CYS A 146 -1.67 7.00 -13.32
C CYS A 146 -0.83 6.06 -12.47
N ARG A 147 0.21 6.60 -11.83
CA ARG A 147 0.97 5.94 -10.79
C ARG A 147 0.74 6.62 -9.46
N VAL A 148 0.33 5.86 -8.46
CA VAL A 148 0.37 6.25 -7.05
C VAL A 148 1.54 5.53 -6.41
N GLY A 149 2.52 6.27 -5.90
CA GLY A 149 3.70 5.73 -5.24
C GLY A 149 3.75 6.12 -3.77
N LEU A 150 4.07 5.15 -2.92
CA LEU A 150 4.38 5.31 -1.50
C LEU A 150 5.87 5.02 -1.29
N LYS A 151 6.52 5.89 -0.51
CA LYS A 151 7.88 5.71 0.00
C LYS A 151 7.84 5.83 1.52
N MET A 152 8.35 4.84 2.24
CA MET A 152 8.35 4.83 3.71
C MET A 152 9.70 4.35 4.25
N PRO A 153 10.28 4.99 5.27
CA PRO A 153 11.47 4.48 5.93
C PRO A 153 11.22 3.09 6.56
N LEU A 154 12.17 2.17 6.45
CA LEU A 154 12.04 0.83 7.04
C LEU A 154 12.00 0.86 8.57
N ALA A 155 12.67 1.84 9.19
CA ALA A 155 12.60 2.08 10.63
C ALA A 155 11.16 2.32 11.13
N ASN A 156 10.26 2.77 10.25
CA ASN A 156 8.87 3.04 10.58
C ASN A 156 7.96 1.80 10.41
N LEU A 157 8.48 0.65 9.96
CA LEU A 157 7.68 -0.57 9.84
C LEU A 157 7.26 -1.14 11.20
N SER A 158 8.14 -0.99 12.20
CA SER A 158 7.89 -1.38 13.59
C SER A 158 8.50 -0.33 14.52
N PRO A 159 7.86 0.84 14.69
CA PRO A 159 8.43 1.96 15.44
C PRO A 159 8.70 1.63 16.92
N GLU A 160 8.05 0.60 17.46
CA GLU A 160 8.29 0.11 18.83
C GLU A 160 9.68 -0.51 19.02
N ASN A 161 10.34 -0.97 17.94
CA ASN A 161 11.69 -1.52 17.99
C ASN A 161 12.80 -0.47 17.75
N ALA A 162 12.44 0.74 17.30
CA ALA A 162 13.42 1.79 16.98
C ALA A 162 14.10 2.37 18.25
N GLY A 163 13.48 2.20 19.42
CA GLY A 163 14.00 2.68 20.71
C GLY A 163 15.13 1.85 21.30
N GLU A 164 15.34 0.60 20.86
CA GLU A 164 16.36 -0.30 21.43
C GLU A 164 17.73 -0.22 20.72
N THR A 165 17.80 0.35 19.51
CA THR A 165 19.07 0.38 18.73
C THR A 165 19.91 1.63 18.99
N ALA A 166 19.42 2.62 19.75
CA ALA A 166 20.11 3.89 20.01
C ALA A 166 20.97 3.90 21.30
N ALA A 167 21.14 2.77 21.99
CA ALA A 167 21.85 2.67 23.27
C ALA A 167 23.04 1.69 23.24
N ALA A 168 23.95 1.88 22.28
CA ALA A 168 25.35 1.42 22.33
C ALA A 168 26.11 2.36 21.39
N GLU A 169 26.92 3.31 21.83
CA GLU A 169 28.16 3.14 22.59
C GLU A 169 28.41 4.34 23.54
N PRO A 170 28.91 4.13 24.77
CA PRO A 170 29.68 5.16 25.46
C PRO A 170 31.12 5.14 24.95
N LEU A 171 31.54 6.21 24.28
CA LEU A 171 32.96 6.50 24.05
C LEU A 171 33.67 6.57 25.42
N SER A 172 34.64 5.67 25.62
CA SER A 172 35.67 5.79 26.67
C SER A 172 36.82 6.64 26.17
#